data_AF-A0ABD3XXN2-F1
#
_entry.id   AF-A0ABD3XXN2-F1
#
_cell.length_a   1.000
_cell.length_b   1.000
_cell.length_c   1.000
_cell.angle_alpha   90.00
_cell.angle_beta   90.00
_cell.angle_gamma   90.00
#
_symmetry.space_group_name_H-M   'P 1'
#
loop_
_entity.id
_entity.type
_entity.pdbx_description
1 polymer ?
#
loop_
_entity_poly.entity_id
_entity_poly.type
_entity_poly.pdbx_seq_one_letter_code
_entity_poly.pdbx_strand_id
1 'polypeptide(L)'
;MAEKDESLQTCMLPLSRVKTIMKSSPDVSCISQEALFLAGKATELFIQSLAQVSLEKSTDKKSLQYRDLAEVVNSIDTLQFLQDIVPKKITAREFFEMLKQNEDEDEET
;
A
#
# COMPACT_ATOMS: atom_id res chain seq x y z
N MET A 1 -22.03 -28.73 -2.84
CA MET A 1 -22.61 -27.62 -2.05
C MET A 1 -21.57 -26.51 -2.08
N ALA A 2 -21.86 -25.37 -2.70
CA ALA A 2 -20.93 -24.24 -2.69
C ALA A 2 -20.91 -23.66 -1.28
N GLU A 3 -19.75 -23.67 -0.63
CA GLU A 3 -19.54 -22.92 0.61
C GLU A 3 -19.81 -21.45 0.30
N LYS A 4 -20.87 -20.92 0.93
CA LYS A 4 -21.22 -19.52 0.84
C LYS A 4 -20.22 -18.78 1.72
N ASP A 5 -19.23 -18.14 1.11
CA ASP A 5 -18.23 -17.34 1.82
C ASP A 5 -18.91 -16.12 2.46
N GLU A 6 -19.37 -16.27 3.71
CA GLU A 6 -20.02 -15.22 4.50
C GLU A 6 -19.12 -13.98 4.68
N SER A 7 -17.80 -14.11 4.50
CA SER A 7 -16.85 -13.00 4.62
C SER A 7 -17.08 -11.91 3.56
N LEU A 8 -17.61 -12.26 2.38
CA LEU A 8 -17.92 -11.28 1.34
C LEU A 8 -19.16 -10.44 1.67
N GLN A 9 -20.00 -10.89 2.61
CA GLN A 9 -21.28 -10.23 2.91
C GLN A 9 -21.15 -9.10 3.96
N THR A 10 -20.04 -9.00 4.68
CA THR A 10 -19.88 -8.05 5.79
C THR A 10 -18.52 -7.37 5.81
N CYS A 11 -18.44 -6.03 5.70
CA CYS A 11 -17.18 -5.30 5.75
C CYS A 11 -16.68 -5.16 7.21
N MET A 12 -15.42 -5.52 7.47
CA MET A 12 -14.82 -5.43 8.80
C MET A 12 -14.32 -4.03 9.14
N LEU A 13 -14.03 -3.24 8.11
CA LEU A 13 -13.66 -1.85 8.28
C LEU A 13 -14.89 -1.00 8.64
N PRO A 14 -14.79 -0.07 9.62
CA PRO A 14 -15.89 0.84 9.93
C PRO A 14 -16.24 1.72 8.73
N LEU A 15 -17.41 1.49 8.11
CA LEU A 15 -17.84 2.22 6.91
C LEU A 15 -17.94 3.74 7.13
N SER A 16 -18.19 4.20 8.36
CA SER A 16 -18.14 5.63 8.70
C SER A 16 -16.76 6.23 8.48
N ARG A 17 -15.68 5.51 8.82
CA ARG A 17 -14.30 5.95 8.62
C ARG A 17 -13.91 5.91 7.14
N VAL A 18 -14.29 4.84 6.44
CA VAL A 18 -14.10 4.73 4.98
C VAL A 18 -14.76 5.92 4.28
N LYS A 19 -16.01 6.26 4.66
CA LYS A 19 -16.74 7.40 4.10
C LYS A 19 -16.04 8.74 4.36
N THR A 20 -15.52 8.95 5.57
CA THR A 20 -14.77 10.17 5.90
C THR A 20 -13.51 10.31 5.05
N ILE A 21 -12.77 9.22 4.84
CA ILE A 21 -11.56 9.22 3.99
C ILE A 21 -11.94 9.47 2.53
N MET A 22 -12.98 8.81 2.01
CA MET A 22 -13.44 9.06 0.64
C MET A 22 -13.82 10.53 0.42
N LYS A 23 -14.47 11.16 1.41
CA LYS A 23 -14.85 12.58 1.39
C LYS A 23 -13.71 13.57 1.64
N SER A 24 -12.51 13.12 2.02
CA SER A 24 -11.37 14.04 2.14
C SER A 24 -10.84 14.48 0.77
N SER A 25 -11.20 13.77 -0.29
CA SER A 25 -10.93 14.20 -1.66
C SER A 25 -11.85 15.37 -2.05
N PRO A 26 -11.31 16.48 -2.58
CA PRO A 26 -12.09 17.68 -2.90
C PRO A 26 -13.17 17.42 -3.96
N ASP A 27 -12.99 16.39 -4.80
CA ASP A 27 -13.90 16.08 -5.91
C ASP A 27 -15.05 15.12 -5.53
N VAL A 28 -15.10 14.66 -4.27
CA VAL A 28 -16.09 13.67 -3.81
C VAL A 28 -17.22 14.33 -3.02
N SER A 29 -18.33 14.62 -3.69
CA SER A 29 -19.51 15.25 -3.08
C SER A 29 -20.50 14.23 -2.47
N CYS A 30 -20.89 13.22 -3.24
CA CYS A 30 -21.83 12.17 -2.86
C CYS A 30 -21.23 10.77 -3.03
N ILE A 31 -21.64 9.84 -2.16
CA ILE A 31 -21.18 8.45 -2.16
C ILE A 31 -22.41 7.57 -1.91
N SER A 32 -22.69 6.63 -2.81
CA SER A 32 -23.77 5.65 -2.63
C SER A 32 -23.39 4.61 -1.57
N GLN A 33 -24.38 3.94 -0.98
CA GLN A 33 -24.11 2.88 0.01
C GLN A 33 -23.35 1.69 -0.61
N GLU A 34 -23.67 1.35 -1.87
CA GLU A 34 -22.99 0.27 -2.60
C GLU A 34 -21.52 0.61 -2.88
N ALA A 35 -21.22 1.83 -3.34
CA ALA A 35 -19.85 2.27 -3.56
C ALA A 35 -19.06 2.33 -2.26
N LEU A 36 -19.69 2.78 -1.16
CA LEU A 36 -19.07 2.78 0.16
C LEU A 36 -18.73 1.37 0.65
N PHE A 37 -19.65 0.43 0.50
CA PHE A 37 -19.43 -0.96 0.87
C PHE A 37 -18.34 -1.60 0.01
N LEU A 38 -18.39 -1.39 -1.31
CA LEU A 38 -17.39 -1.93 -2.24
C LEU A 38 -16.00 -1.37 -1.95
N ALA A 39 -15.85 -0.07 -1.71
CA ALA A 39 -14.58 0.54 -1.34
C ALA A 39 -14.05 -0.02 -0.01
N GLY A 40 -14.92 -0.19 0.99
CA GLY A 40 -14.56 -0.81 2.26
C GLY A 40 -14.05 -2.25 2.08
N LYS A 41 -14.74 -3.05 1.25
CA LYS A 41 -14.33 -4.42 0.95
C LYS A 41 -13.06 -4.53 0.12
N ALA A 42 -12.92 -3.69 -0.88
CA ALA A 42 -11.69 -3.61 -1.68
C ALA A 42 -10.49 -3.24 -0.80
N THR A 43 -10.67 -2.31 0.15
CA THR A 43 -9.61 -1.91 1.09
C THR A 43 -9.20 -3.06 2.02
N GLU A 44 -10.16 -3.84 2.52
CA GLU A 44 -9.90 -5.02 3.35
C GLU A 44 -9.09 -6.08 2.58
N LEU A 45 -9.52 -6.43 1.37
CA LEU A 45 -8.82 -7.37 0.49
C LEU A 45 -7.44 -6.85 0.08
N PHE A 46 -7.31 -5.54 -0.15
CA PHE A 46 -6.04 -4.90 -0.45
C PHE A 46 -5.03 -5.07 0.70
N ILE A 47 -5.44 -4.81 1.95
CA ILE A 47 -4.57 -4.98 3.12
C ILE A 47 -4.13 -6.44 3.26
N GLN A 48 -5.06 -7.39 3.10
CA GLN A 48 -4.74 -8.82 3.17
C GLN A 48 -3.76 -9.23 2.06
N SER A 49 -4.02 -8.81 0.82
CA SER A 49 -3.18 -9.11 -0.33
C SER A 49 -1.78 -8.50 -0.17
N LEU A 50 -1.68 -7.24 0.25
CA LEU A 50 -0.40 -6.58 0.48
C LEU A 50 0.42 -7.30 1.56
N ALA A 51 -0.22 -7.67 2.68
CA ALA A 51 0.44 -8.41 3.75
C ALA A 51 0.92 -9.79 3.28
N GLN A 52 0.07 -10.52 2.55
CA GLN A 52 0.40 -11.85 2.03
C GLN A 52 1.56 -11.80 1.03
N VAL A 53 1.47 -10.96 0.00
CA VAL A 53 2.53 -10.83 -1.02
C VAL A 53 3.85 -10.41 -0.38
N SER A 54 3.79 -9.52 0.63
CA SER A 54 4.99 -9.09 1.34
C SER A 54 5.62 -10.21 2.17
N LEU A 55 4.81 -11.06 2.81
CA LEU A 55 5.31 -12.24 3.54
C LEU A 55 5.85 -13.32 2.59
N GLU A 56 5.20 -13.50 1.44
CA GLU A 56 5.64 -14.42 0.37
C GLU A 56 6.99 -14.01 -0.22
N LYS A 57 7.29 -12.70 -0.28
CA LYS A 57 8.60 -12.19 -0.71
C LYS A 57 9.62 -12.07 0.44
N SER A 58 9.17 -12.06 1.70
CA SER A 58 10.07 -11.97 2.87
C SER A 58 10.99 -13.18 2.98
N THR A 59 12.20 -12.94 3.51
CA THR A 59 13.13 -14.01 3.92
C THR A 59 12.63 -14.79 5.13
N ASP A 60 11.84 -14.15 6.00
CA ASP A 60 11.22 -14.77 7.17
C ASP A 60 9.74 -15.04 6.89
N LYS A 61 9.33 -16.31 6.96
CA LYS A 61 7.94 -16.72 6.71
C LYS A 61 7.04 -16.63 7.93
N LYS A 62 7.58 -16.28 9.10
CA LYS A 62 6.86 -16.21 10.37
C LYS A 62 6.57 -14.79 10.83
N SER A 63 7.27 -13.80 10.30
CA SER A 63 7.12 -12.40 10.69
C SER A 63 7.24 -11.49 9.48
N LEU A 64 6.32 -10.51 9.39
CA LEU A 64 6.36 -9.47 8.37
C LEU A 64 7.05 -8.22 8.92
N GLN A 65 8.09 -7.75 8.23
CA GLN A 65 8.86 -6.56 8.61
C GLN A 65 8.62 -5.41 7.64
N TYR A 66 8.91 -4.17 8.07
CA TYR A 66 8.76 -2.99 7.21
C TYR A 66 9.54 -3.09 5.90
N ARG A 67 10.77 -3.65 5.94
CA ARG A 67 11.59 -3.82 4.73
C ARG A 67 10.90 -4.69 3.68
N ASP A 68 10.09 -5.67 4.12
CA ASP A 68 9.41 -6.59 3.21
C ASP A 68 8.30 -5.83 2.47
N LEU A 69 7.52 -5.02 3.19
CA LEU A 69 6.52 -4.12 2.58
C LEU A 69 7.16 -3.12 1.62
N ALA A 70 8.24 -2.44 2.05
CA ALA A 70 8.93 -1.47 1.22
C ALA A 70 9.48 -2.11 -0.06
N GLU A 71 10.04 -3.32 0.01
CA GLU A 71 10.51 -4.04 -1.17
C GLU A 71 9.39 -4.34 -2.15
N VAL A 72 8.25 -4.83 -1.67
CA VAL A 72 7.09 -5.17 -2.51
C VAL A 72 6.48 -3.93 -3.16
N VAL A 73 6.27 -2.86 -2.38
CA VAL A 73 5.72 -1.58 -2.88
C VAL A 73 6.59 -0.99 -3.99
N ASN A 74 7.91 -1.08 -3.86
CA ASN A 74 8.84 -0.54 -4.84
C ASN A 74 9.12 -1.50 -6.01
N SER A 75 8.58 -2.72 -5.99
CA SER A 75 8.77 -3.74 -7.03
C SER A 75 7.53 -4.01 -7.89
N ILE A 76 6.37 -3.51 -7.50
CA ILE A 76 5.08 -3.79 -8.17
C ILE A 76 4.46 -2.48 -8.64
N ASP A 77 4.28 -2.33 -9.95
CA ASP A 77 3.76 -1.10 -10.56
C ASP A 77 2.38 -0.70 -10.04
N THR A 78 1.49 -1.66 -9.78
CA THR A 78 0.16 -1.38 -9.23
C THR A 78 0.18 -0.87 -7.79
N LEU A 79 1.33 -0.93 -7.11
CA LEU A 79 1.56 -0.37 -5.77
C LEU A 79 2.33 0.95 -5.80
N GLN A 80 2.60 1.52 -6.98
CA GLN A 80 3.39 2.75 -7.12
C GLN A 80 2.82 3.92 -6.31
N PHE A 81 1.49 3.97 -6.12
CA PHE A 81 0.82 4.97 -5.28
C PHE A 81 1.24 4.95 -3.80
N LEU A 82 1.93 3.88 -3.34
CA LEU A 82 2.43 3.75 -1.98
C LEU A 82 3.93 4.10 -1.83
N GLN A 83 4.67 4.34 -2.90
CA GLN A 83 6.13 4.51 -2.82
C GLN A 83 6.55 5.68 -1.92
N ASP A 84 5.82 6.80 -1.99
CA ASP A 84 6.08 7.97 -1.15
C ASP A 84 5.69 7.75 0.33
N ILE A 85 4.79 6.80 0.59
CA ILE A 85 4.28 6.49 1.93
C ILE A 85 5.08 5.37 2.60
N VAL A 86 5.58 4.43 1.80
CA VAL A 86 6.37 3.26 2.23
C VAL A 86 7.69 3.21 1.45
N PRO A 87 8.57 4.20 1.63
CA PRO A 87 9.85 4.25 0.92
C PRO A 87 10.82 3.16 1.39
N LYS A 88 11.76 2.78 0.52
CA LYS A 88 12.93 2.00 0.96
C LYS A 88 13.77 2.85 1.90
N LYS A 89 14.11 2.28 3.06
CA LYS A 89 15.01 2.94 4.01
C LYS A 89 16.43 2.90 3.46
N ILE A 90 17.08 4.05 3.47
CA ILE A 90 18.51 4.21 3.20
C ILE A 90 19.19 4.74 4.45
N THR A 91 20.45 4.37 4.62
CA THR A 91 21.32 4.93 5.65
C THR A 91 21.75 6.34 5.26
N ALA A 92 22.11 7.16 6.25
CA ALA A 92 22.65 8.51 5.98
C ALA A 92 23.89 8.45 5.07
N ARG A 93 24.72 7.42 5.24
CA ARG A 93 25.88 7.17 4.39
C ARG A 93 25.49 6.97 2.93
N GLU A 94 24.56 6.06 2.65
CA GLU A 94 24.07 5.81 1.29
C GLU A 94 23.45 7.07 0.68
N PHE A 95 22.71 7.85 1.47
CA PHE A 95 22.16 9.14 1.01
C PHE A 95 23.26 10.13 0.60
N PHE A 96 24.32 10.29 1.39
CA PHE A 96 25.44 11.15 1.02
C PHE A 96 26.21 10.63 -0.19
N GLU A 97 26.31 9.31 -0.37
CA GLU A 97 26.92 8.71 -1.56
C GLU A 97 26.08 8.97 -2.81
N MET A 98 24.74 8.84 -2.73
CA MET A 98 23.82 9.18 -3.82
C MET A 98 23.90 10.66 -4.22
N LEU A 99 24.00 11.58 -3.25
CA LEU A 99 24.13 13.01 -3.55
C LEU A 99 25.41 13.32 -4.34
N LYS A 100 26.54 12.71 -3.97
CA LYS A 100 27.80 12.90 -4.69
C LYS A 100 27.74 12.35 -6.11
N GLN A 101 27.16 11.17 -6.29
CA GLN A 101 27.01 10.57 -7.63
C GLN A 101 26.17 11.45 -8.55
N ASN A 102 25.07 12.02 -8.04
CA ASN A 102 24.25 12.94 -8.83
C ASN A 102 25.01 14.23 -9.18
N GLU A 103 25.82 14.78 -8.26
CA GLU A 103 26.67 15.95 -8.54
C GLU A 103 27.73 15.64 -9.61
N ASP A 104 28.38 14.47 -9.54
CA ASP A 104 29.37 14.02 -10.53
C ASP A 104 28.72 13.81 -11.92
N GLU A 105 27.49 13.26 -11.97
CA GLU A 105 26.72 13.08 -13.22
C GLU A 105 26.34 14.43 -13.86
N ASP A 106 25.93 15.41 -13.06
CA ASP A 106 25.59 16.76 -13.55
C ASP A 106 26.83 17.54 -14.04
N GLU A 107 28.03 17.27 -13.51
CA GLU A 107 29.29 17.88 -13.97
C GLU A 107 29.82 17.24 -15.27
N GLU A 108 29.47 16.00 -15.58
CA GLU A 108 29.87 15.28 -16.79
C GLU A 108 28.95 15.50 -18.01
N THR A 109 27.81 16.18 -17.85
CA THR A 109 26.79 16.42 -18.91
C THR A 109 26.79 17.84 -19.46
#